data_AF-A0A143YHS3-F1
#
_entry.id   AF-A0A143YHS3-F1
#
_cell.length_a   1.000
_cell.length_b   1.000
_cell.length_c   1.000
_cell.angle_alpha   90.00
_cell.angle_beta   90.00
_cell.angle_gamma   90.00
#
_symmetry.space_group_name_H-M   'P 1'
#
loop_
_entity.id
_entity.type
_entity.pdbx_description
1 polymer ?
#
loop_
_entity_poly.entity_id
_entity_poly.type
_entity_poly.pdbx_seq_one_letter_code
_entity_poly.pdbx_strand_id
1 'polypeptide(L)' 'MFGREKKDKKVSEVENYGLVLDEEFEDDEDESLSVYDAADIYFSNGQDEDYMFGYTHEELVRAHKN' A
#
# COMPACT_ATOMS: atom_id res chain seq x y z
N MET A 1 20.40 46.88 30.46
CA MET A 1 20.93 45.53 30.76
C MET A 1 19.73 44.60 30.95
N PHE A 2 19.78 43.43 30.30
CA PHE A 2 18.84 42.30 30.37
C PHE A 2 17.45 42.54 29.74
N GLY A 3 16.98 41.82 28.72
CA GLY A 3 17.43 40.56 28.14
C GLY A 3 16.30 39.54 28.16
N ARG A 4 15.66 39.35 27.00
CA ARG A 4 14.88 38.17 26.57
C ARG A 4 13.69 37.78 27.47
N GLU A 5 12.50 38.24 27.08
CA GLU A 5 11.28 37.51 27.41
C GLU A 5 11.25 36.24 26.56
N LYS A 6 11.63 35.12 27.18
CA LYS A 6 11.57 33.80 26.57
C LYS A 6 10.09 33.42 26.50
N LYS A 7 9.51 33.52 25.31
CA LYS A 7 8.29 32.77 24.99
C LYS A 7 8.68 31.31 25.02
N ASP A 8 8.37 30.63 26.12
CA ASP A 8 8.45 29.18 26.21
C ASP A 8 7.39 28.60 25.27
N LYS A 9 7.72 28.55 23.97
CA LYS A 9 7.06 27.65 23.04
C LYS A 9 7.43 26.25 23.51
N LYS A 10 6.60 25.71 24.41
CA LYS A 10 6.62 24.29 24.72
C LYS A 10 6.22 23.57 23.45
N VAL A 11 7.23 23.08 22.75
CA VAL A 11 7.10 22.11 21.68
C VAL A 11 6.68 20.82 22.36
N SER A 12 5.37 20.62 22.45
CA SER A 12 4.77 19.31 22.67
C SER A 12 4.02 19.00 21.39
N GLU A 13 4.10 17.85 20.79
CA GLU A 13 4.86 16.62 20.98
C GLU A 13 4.47 15.88 19.71
N VAL A 14 5.46 15.37 18.99
CA VAL A 14 5.40 14.43 17.86
C VAL A 14 3.98 13.95 17.51
N GLU A 15 3.54 14.22 16.27
CA GLU A 15 2.37 13.55 15.72
C GLU A 15 2.62 12.05 15.75
N ASN A 16 2.02 11.40 16.75
CA ASN A 16 2.01 9.97 16.91
C ASN A 16 1.03 9.42 15.87
N TYR A 17 1.48 9.35 14.62
CA TYR A 17 0.86 8.50 13.61
C TYR A 17 0.94 7.08 14.16
N GLY A 18 -0.21 6.57 14.62
CA GLY A 18 -0.32 5.30 15.33
C GLY A 18 0.21 4.15 14.49
N LEU A 19 1.51 3.89 14.60
CA LEU A 19 2.12 2.63 14.21
C LEU A 19 2.17 1.79 15.49
N VAL A 20 1.01 1.22 15.83
CA VAL A 20 0.95 0.00 16.61
C VAL A 20 1.62 -1.09 15.78
N LEU A 21 2.93 -1.23 15.96
CA LEU A 21 3.70 -2.39 15.55
C LEU A 21 3.50 -3.44 16.64
N ASP A 22 2.32 -4.03 16.70
CA ASP A 22 2.14 -5.30 17.40
C ASP A 22 0.93 -6.04 16.83
N GLU A 23 1.17 -7.31 16.53
CA GLU A 23 0.21 -8.35 16.20
C GLU A 23 -0.38 -8.30 14.79
N GLU A 24 0.23 -9.12 13.93
CA GLU A 24 -0.47 -9.98 12.98
C GLU A 24 -1.51 -9.21 12.16
N PHE A 25 -1.06 -8.46 11.15
CA PHE A 25 -1.88 -8.33 9.95
C PHE A 25 -2.11 -9.77 9.49
N GLU A 26 -3.22 -10.36 9.93
CA GLU A 26 -3.86 -11.44 9.20
C GLU A 26 -3.95 -10.88 7.79
N ASP A 27 -3.11 -11.43 6.91
CA ASP A 27 -3.11 -11.13 5.50
C ASP A 27 -4.52 -11.49 5.06
N ASP A 28 -5.42 -10.50 5.08
CA ASP A 28 -6.78 -10.59 4.59
C ASP A 28 -6.62 -10.87 3.08
N GLU A 29 -6.33 -12.13 2.75
CA GLU A 29 -6.26 -12.69 1.40
C GLU A 29 -7.56 -12.41 0.62
N ASP A 30 -8.63 -11.98 1.32
CA ASP A 30 -9.90 -11.52 0.78
C ASP A 30 -9.80 -10.18 0.01
N GLU A 31 -8.82 -9.32 0.32
CA GLU A 31 -8.55 -8.09 -0.47
C GLU A 31 -7.56 -8.32 -1.63
N SER A 32 -7.03 -9.55 -1.78
CA SER A 32 -6.14 -9.91 -2.89
C SER A 32 -6.93 -10.34 -4.13
N LEU A 33 -6.65 -9.73 -5.28
CA LEU A 33 -7.23 -10.13 -6.57
C LEU A 33 -6.67 -11.50 -6.98
N SER A 34 -7.55 -12.44 -7.34
CA SER A 34 -7.09 -13.72 -7.88
C SER A 34 -6.37 -13.52 -9.22
N VAL A 35 -5.50 -14.46 -9.59
CA VAL A 35 -4.79 -14.42 -10.89
C VAL A 35 -5.74 -14.35 -12.10
N TYR A 36 -6.95 -14.90 -11.98
CA TYR A 36 -7.95 -14.85 -13.05
C TYR A 36 -8.54 -13.46 -13.19
N ASP A 37 -8.95 -12.85 -12.08
CA ASP A 37 -9.51 -11.50 -12.07
C ASP A 37 -8.44 -10.47 -12.47
N ALA A 38 -7.22 -10.64 -11.96
CA ALA A 38 -6.06 -9.84 -12.36
C ALA A 38 -5.78 -9.97 -13.86
N ALA A 39 -5.86 -11.19 -14.43
CA ALA A 39 -5.67 -11.41 -15.86
C ALA A 39 -6.75 -10.71 -16.69
N ASP A 40 -8.03 -10.85 -16.32
CA ASP A 40 -9.13 -10.22 -17.04
C ASP A 40 -9.01 -8.68 -17.05
N ILE A 41 -8.62 -8.09 -15.92
CA ILE A 41 -8.34 -6.65 -15.82
C ILE A 41 -7.11 -6.30 -16.67
N TYR A 42 -6.02 -7.06 -16.58
CA TYR A 42 -4.79 -6.85 -17.34
C TYR A 42 -5.05 -6.85 -18.85
N PHE A 43 -5.74 -7.86 -19.39
CA PHE A 43 -6.07 -7.95 -20.81
C PHE A 43 -7.08 -6.89 -21.24
N SER A 44 -8.03 -6.53 -20.39
CA SER A 44 -9.01 -5.47 -20.68
C SER A 44 -8.38 -4.06 -20.68
N ASN A 45 -7.31 -3.85 -19.93
CA ASN A 45 -6.58 -2.56 -19.87
C ASN A 45 -5.43 -2.47 -20.88
N GLY A 46 -5.26 -3.47 -21.76
CA GLY A 46 -4.24 -3.43 -22.80
C GLY A 46 -2.86 -3.90 -22.35
N GLN A 47 -2.79 -4.76 -21.33
CA GLN A 47 -1.56 -5.39 -20.85
C GLN A 47 -0.58 -4.42 -20.18
N ASP A 48 -1.10 -3.41 -19.48
CA ASP A 48 -0.30 -2.43 -18.75
C ASP A 48 0.40 -3.07 -17.54
N GLU A 49 1.68 -2.71 -17.34
CA GLU A 49 2.49 -3.17 -16.20
C GLU A 49 1.89 -2.76 -14.85
N ASP A 50 1.16 -1.62 -14.82
CA ASP A 50 0.47 -1.14 -13.62
C ASP A 50 -0.72 -2.04 -13.22
N TYR A 51 -1.23 -2.86 -14.14
CA TYR A 51 -2.33 -3.82 -13.89
C TYR A 51 -1.83 -5.26 -13.76
N MET A 52 -0.55 -5.46 -13.43
CA MET A 52 -0.02 -6.80 -13.15
C MET A 52 -0.42 -7.33 -11.77
N PHE A 53 -0.91 -6.46 -10.86
CA PHE A 53 -1.37 -6.82 -9.51
C PHE A 53 -0.39 -7.73 -8.72
N GLY A 54 0.91 -7.62 -9.00
CA GLY A 54 1.96 -8.45 -8.39
C GLY A 54 2.22 -9.79 -9.08
N TYR A 55 1.48 -10.14 -10.12
CA TYR A 55 1.69 -11.35 -10.94
C TYR A 55 2.62 -11.09 -12.13
N THR A 56 3.25 -12.14 -12.63
CA THR A 56 4.04 -12.05 -13.86
C THR A 56 3.14 -12.09 -15.10
N HIS A 57 3.60 -11.50 -16.21
CA HIS A 57 2.89 -11.55 -17.49
C HIS A 57 2.54 -13.00 -17.90
N GLU A 58 3.45 -13.93 -17.65
CA GLU A 58 3.26 -15.35 -17.96
C GLU A 58 2.11 -15.98 -17.17
N GLU A 59 1.95 -15.63 -15.90
CA GLU A 59 0.86 -16.10 -15.03
C GLU A 59 -0.49 -15.55 -15.51
N LEU A 60 -0.54 -14.25 -15.84
CA LEU A 60 -1.74 -13.60 -16.35
C LEU A 60 -2.16 -14.21 -17.70
N VAL A 61 -1.21 -14.39 -18.63
CA VAL A 61 -1.45 -15.05 -19.93
C VAL A 61 -1.96 -16.47 -19.77
N ARG A 62 -1.39 -17.22 -18.81
CA ARG A 62 -1.82 -18.59 -18.53
C ARG A 62 -3.24 -18.62 -17.95
N ALA A 63 -3.57 -17.72 -17.03
CA ALA A 63 -4.90 -17.62 -16.43
C ALA A 63 -5.97 -17.24 -17.46
N HIS A 64 -5.70 -16.29 -18.34
CA HIS A 64 -6.64 -15.86 -19.40
C HIS A 64 -6.82 -16.92 -20.51
N LYS A 65 -5.86 -17.83 -20.71
CA LYS A 65 -5.93 -18.88 -21.75
C LYS A 65 -6.64 -20.16 -21.31
N ASN A 66 -7.12 -20.23 -20.07
CA ASN A 66 -7.67 -21.45 -19.45
C ASN A 66 -9.20 -21.46 -19.41
#